data_AF-A0A349KL00-F1
#
_entry.id   AF-A0A349KL00-F1
#
_cell.length_a   1.000
_cell.length_b   1.000
_cell.length_c   1.000
_cell.angle_alpha   90.00
_cell.angle_beta   90.00
_cell.angle_gamma   90.00
#
_symmetry.space_group_name_H-M   'P 1'
#
loop_
_entity.id
_entity.type
_entity.pdbx_description
1 polymer ?
#
loop_
_entity_poly.entity_id
_entity_poly.type
_entity_poly.pdbx_seq_one_letter_code
_entity_poly.pdbx_strand_id
1 'polypeptide(L)'
;MYLKSHSQGEYVFDYSWADAFERAGGRYYPKLQVSVPFTPATGRRLLIRPDAEDPEIEKYLLTGLMQVAEQMEVSSVHITFSDKHQWDQMGELGFLQRTHNQFHWQNDNYSAFDDFLAALSSKKRKNIKRERRGAL
;
A
#
# COMPACT_ATOMS: atom_id res chain seq x y z
N MET A 1 8.99 -7.94 -7.48
CA MET A 1 9.02 -7.92 -5.99
C MET A 1 10.32 -7.30 -5.55
N TYR A 2 10.37 -6.72 -4.35
CA TYR A 2 11.56 -6.05 -3.82
C TYR A 2 11.96 -6.67 -2.48
N LEU A 3 13.24 -7.02 -2.33
CA LEU A 3 13.81 -7.38 -1.03
C LEU A 3 14.12 -6.09 -0.27
N LYS A 4 13.52 -5.92 0.90
CA LYS A 4 13.56 -4.68 1.66
C LYS A 4 14.18 -4.90 3.04
N SER A 5 15.16 -4.07 3.39
CA SER A 5 15.72 -3.94 4.75
C SER A 5 15.18 -2.72 5.52
N HIS A 6 14.15 -2.07 4.98
CA HIS A 6 13.49 -0.88 5.54
C HIS A 6 12.07 -0.74 4.97
N SER A 7 11.21 0.10 5.54
CA SER A 7 9.85 0.33 5.03
C SER A 7 9.65 1.61 4.21
N GLN A 8 10.71 2.39 4.00
CA GLN A 8 10.64 3.61 3.18
C GLN A 8 10.12 3.31 1.75
N GLY A 9 9.32 4.22 1.21
CA GLY A 9 8.75 4.14 -0.15
C GLY A 9 7.54 3.21 -0.30
N GLU A 10 7.11 2.54 0.78
CA GLU A 10 5.95 1.62 0.75
C GLU A 10 4.62 2.32 0.94
N TYR A 11 4.60 3.59 1.41
CA TYR A 11 3.39 4.33 1.80
C TYR A 11 2.53 3.62 2.86
N VAL A 12 3.10 2.59 3.48
CA VAL A 12 2.60 1.89 4.65
C VAL A 12 3.65 2.08 5.73
N PHE A 13 3.30 2.81 6.78
CA PHE A 13 4.19 3.06 7.91
C PHE A 13 4.00 1.94 8.94
N ASP A 14 4.81 0.89 8.85
CA ASP A 14 4.80 -0.27 9.74
C ASP A 14 5.97 -0.27 10.74
N TYR A 15 6.66 0.87 10.91
CA TYR A 15 7.80 1.00 11.83
C TYR A 15 7.49 0.55 13.26
N SER A 16 6.28 0.84 13.78
CA SER A 16 5.86 0.39 15.10
C SER A 16 5.69 -1.12 15.19
N TRP A 17 5.28 -1.77 14.10
CA TRP A 17 5.20 -3.22 14.00
C TRP A 17 6.59 -3.85 13.92
N ALA A 18 7.49 -3.25 13.13
CA ALA A 18 8.88 -3.69 13.05
C ALA A 18 9.57 -3.62 14.43
N ASP A 19 9.48 -2.48 15.12
CA ASP A 19 10.05 -2.28 16.46
C ASP A 19 9.45 -3.25 17.49
N ALA A 20 8.13 -3.44 17.49
CA ALA A 20 7.48 -4.39 18.39
C ALA A 20 7.94 -5.84 18.15
N PHE A 21 8.05 -6.25 16.89
CA PHE A 21 8.48 -7.60 16.53
C PHE A 21 9.95 -7.85 16.88
N GLU A 22 10.82 -6.86 16.65
CA GLU A 22 12.23 -6.95 17.04
C GLU A 22 12.40 -7.01 18.57
N ARG A 23 11.62 -6.22 19.33
CA ARG A 23 11.62 -6.29 20.81
C ARG A 23 11.13 -7.63 21.34
N ALA A 24 10.28 -8.33 20.60
CA ALA A 24 9.84 -9.68 20.92
C ALA A 24 10.90 -10.76 20.59
N GLY A 25 12.08 -10.36 20.08
CA GLY A 25 13.18 -11.27 19.71
C GLY A 25 13.13 -11.76 18.27
N GLY A 26 12.21 -11.26 17.45
CA GLY A 26 12.13 -11.55 16.03
C GLY A 26 13.12 -10.74 15.20
N ARG A 27 13.30 -11.12 13.92
CA ARG A 27 13.98 -10.30 12.91
C ARG A 27 12.95 -9.85 11.90
N TYR A 28 12.61 -8.56 11.89
CA TYR A 28 11.57 -8.04 11.00
C TYR A 28 12.06 -7.84 9.56
N TYR A 29 13.36 -7.65 9.38
CA TYR A 29 13.98 -7.51 8.07
C TYR A 29 15.02 -8.62 7.84
N PRO A 30 15.30 -8.99 6.58
CA PRO A 30 14.66 -8.47 5.38
C PRO A 30 13.24 -9.04 5.17
N LYS A 31 12.39 -8.27 4.47
CA LYS A 31 11.03 -8.68 4.04
C LYS A 31 10.89 -8.57 2.53
N LEU A 32 9.98 -9.34 1.94
CA LEU A 32 9.61 -9.19 0.53
C LEU A 32 8.43 -8.23 0.37
N GLN A 33 8.55 -7.31 -0.57
CA GLN A 33 7.52 -6.33 -0.89
C GLN A 33 7.01 -6.50 -2.33
N VAL A 34 5.69 -6.66 -2.46
CA VAL A 34 4.95 -6.60 -3.71
C VAL A 34 4.15 -5.30 -3.72
N SER A 35 4.62 -4.34 -4.51
CA SER A 35 3.99 -3.03 -4.66
C SER A 35 4.42 -2.37 -5.96
N VAL A 36 3.73 -1.30 -6.32
CA VAL A 36 4.27 -0.30 -7.25
C VAL A 36 5.09 0.69 -6.41
N PRO A 37 6.42 0.80 -6.63
CA PRO A 37 7.26 1.69 -5.83
C PRO A 37 6.76 3.13 -5.86
N PHE A 38 6.88 3.77 -4.71
CA PHE A 38 6.54 5.18 -4.52
C PHE A 38 5.11 5.58 -4.92
N THR A 39 4.20 4.61 -5.04
CA THR A 39 2.85 4.84 -5.56
C THR A 39 1.81 4.12 -4.68
N PRO A 40 1.04 4.84 -3.84
CA PRO A 40 -0.01 4.25 -2.99
C PRO A 40 -1.30 3.97 -3.78
N ALA A 41 -1.19 3.47 -5.02
CA ALA A 41 -2.36 3.23 -5.87
C ALA A 41 -2.89 1.82 -5.69
N THR A 42 -4.17 1.70 -5.35
CA THR A 42 -4.89 0.43 -5.34
C THR A 42 -4.96 -0.16 -6.75
N GLY A 43 -4.61 -1.44 -6.89
CA GLY A 43 -4.75 -2.17 -8.15
C GLY A 43 -4.19 -3.58 -8.07
N ARG A 44 -4.20 -4.29 -9.19
CA ARG A 44 -3.68 -5.65 -9.28
C ARG A 44 -2.20 -5.73 -8.88
N ARG A 45 -1.85 -6.79 -8.14
CA ARG A 45 -0.49 -7.12 -7.71
C ARG A 45 -0.02 -8.45 -8.26
N LEU A 46 -0.95 -9.39 -8.42
CA LEU A 46 -0.72 -10.61 -9.18
C LEU A 46 -1.10 -10.31 -10.64
N LEU A 47 -0.13 -10.47 -11.54
CA LEU A 47 -0.33 -10.22 -12.96
C LEU A 47 -0.53 -11.55 -13.67
N ILE A 48 -1.73 -11.73 -14.19
CA ILE A 48 -2.16 -12.92 -14.92
C ILE A 48 -2.55 -12.52 -16.32
N ARG A 49 -2.23 -13.41 -17.26
CA ARG A 49 -2.58 -13.23 -18.67
C ARG A 49 -4.11 -13.24 -18.82
N PRO A 50 -4.72 -12.34 -19.59
CA PRO A 50 -6.19 -12.27 -19.70
C PRO A 50 -6.88 -13.54 -20.23
N ASP A 51 -6.17 -14.35 -21.00
CA ASP A 51 -6.57 -15.64 -21.57
C ASP A 51 -6.15 -16.84 -20.71
N ALA A 52 -5.67 -16.62 -19.48
CA ALA A 52 -5.47 -17.72 -18.55
C ALA A 52 -6.84 -18.26 -18.11
N GLU A 53 -7.11 -19.53 -18.43
CA GLU A 53 -8.40 -20.18 -18.17
C GLU A 53 -8.50 -20.76 -16.76
N ASP A 54 -7.36 -20.97 -16.08
CA ASP A 54 -7.33 -21.60 -14.77
C ASP A 54 -7.75 -20.60 -13.66
N PRO A 55 -8.89 -20.82 -12.99
CA PRO A 55 -9.36 -19.93 -11.93
C PRO A 55 -8.46 -19.96 -10.68
N GLU A 56 -7.60 -20.96 -10.53
CA GLU A 56 -6.74 -21.14 -9.35
C GLU A 56 -5.34 -20.53 -9.55
N ILE A 57 -5.07 -19.93 -10.71
CA ILE A 57 -3.74 -19.39 -11.05
C ILE A 57 -3.25 -18.31 -10.06
N GLU A 58 -4.15 -17.48 -9.50
CA GLU A 58 -3.78 -16.52 -8.44
C GLU A 58 -3.26 -17.24 -7.19
N LYS A 59 -3.89 -18.36 -6.81
CA LYS A 59 -3.48 -19.15 -5.64
C LYS A 59 -2.11 -19.78 -5.89
N TYR A 60 -1.86 -20.31 -7.08
CA TYR A 60 -0.53 -20.84 -7.42
C TYR A 60 0.56 -19.78 -7.36
N LEU A 61 0.30 -18.55 -7.84
CA LEU A 61 1.25 -17.44 -7.72
C LEU A 61 1.52 -17.08 -6.26
N LEU A 62 0.48 -17.06 -5.41
CA LEU A 62 0.62 -16.79 -3.98
C LEU A 62 1.37 -17.90 -3.23
N THR A 63 1.11 -19.17 -3.55
CA THR A 63 1.85 -20.30 -2.99
C THR A 63 3.32 -20.25 -3.41
N GLY A 64 3.61 -19.98 -4.68
CA GLY A 64 4.97 -19.78 -5.16
C GLY A 64 5.68 -18.61 -4.47
N LEU A 65 4.95 -17.52 -4.20
CA LEU A 65 5.47 -16.38 -3.45
C LEU A 65 5.85 -16.76 -2.02
N MET A 66 5.02 -17.53 -1.31
CA MET A 66 5.35 -18.02 0.03
C MET A 66 6.57 -18.94 0.00
N GLN A 67 6.66 -19.83 -0.99
CA GLN A 67 7.83 -20.71 -1.14
C GLN A 67 9.13 -19.93 -1.41
N VAL A 68 9.07 -18.89 -2.24
CA VAL A 68 10.23 -18.00 -2.45
C VAL A 68 10.62 -17.29 -1.15
N ALA A 69 9.65 -16.87 -0.35
CA ALA A 69 9.92 -16.22 0.93
C ALA A 69 10.65 -17.15 1.91
N GLU A 70 10.21 -18.40 2.01
CA GLU A 70 10.87 -19.44 2.81
C GLU A 70 12.31 -19.70 2.33
N GLN A 71 12.51 -19.87 1.02
CA GLN A 71 13.84 -20.10 0.45
C GLN A 71 14.80 -18.92 0.64
N MET A 72 14.28 -17.69 0.67
CA MET A 72 15.07 -16.48 0.90
C MET A 72 15.28 -16.18 2.39
N GLU A 73 14.70 -16.97 3.29
CA GLU A 73 14.73 -16.75 4.74
C GLU A 73 14.29 -15.32 5.14
N VAL A 74 13.35 -14.75 4.40
CA VAL A 74 12.78 -13.44 4.75
C VAL A 74 11.74 -13.59 5.85
N SER A 75 11.60 -12.55 6.65
CA SER A 75 10.67 -12.54 7.80
C SER A 75 9.20 -12.61 7.39
N SER A 76 8.86 -12.00 6.25
CA SER A 76 7.48 -11.84 5.80
C SER A 76 7.40 -11.45 4.32
N VAL A 77 6.19 -11.61 3.77
CA VAL A 77 5.78 -11.09 2.47
C VAL A 77 4.70 -10.04 2.68
N HIS A 78 4.90 -8.87 2.09
CA HIS A 78 4.00 -7.74 2.16
C HIS A 78 3.46 -7.42 0.78
N ILE A 79 2.14 -7.47 0.62
CA ILE A 79 1.45 -7.12 -0.62
C ILE A 79 0.59 -5.91 -0.31
N THR A 80 0.99 -4.72 -0.80
CA THR A 80 0.34 -3.45 -0.42
C THR A 80 -0.45 -2.85 -1.57
N PHE A 81 -1.61 -2.28 -1.24
CA PHE A 81 -2.55 -1.67 -2.18
C PHE A 81 -3.02 -2.64 -3.28
N SER A 82 -3.20 -3.92 -2.95
CA SER A 82 -3.94 -4.84 -3.80
C SER A 82 -5.40 -4.39 -3.94
N ASP A 83 -6.02 -4.69 -5.07
CA ASP A 83 -7.47 -4.54 -5.19
C ASP A 83 -8.22 -5.49 -4.22
N LYS A 84 -9.52 -5.22 -4.03
CA LYS A 84 -10.34 -5.93 -3.05
C LYS A 84 -10.42 -7.43 -3.32
N HIS A 85 -10.49 -7.83 -4.59
CA HIS A 85 -10.62 -9.22 -4.98
C HIS A 85 -9.37 -10.02 -4.57
N GLN A 86 -8.19 -9.53 -4.93
CA GLN A 86 -6.93 -10.18 -4.54
C GLN A 86 -6.72 -10.12 -3.02
N TRP A 87 -7.12 -9.03 -2.38
CA TRP A 87 -7.05 -8.89 -0.92
C TRP A 87 -7.90 -9.95 -0.19
N ASP A 88 -9.09 -10.26 -0.69
CA ASP A 88 -9.95 -11.32 -0.15
C ASP A 88 -9.34 -12.71 -0.33
N GLN A 89 -8.90 -13.04 -1.55
CA GLN A 89 -8.29 -14.34 -1.84
C GLN A 89 -7.03 -14.60 -1.02
N MET A 90 -6.18 -13.58 -0.83
CA MET A 90 -5.02 -13.69 0.05
C MET A 90 -5.42 -13.98 1.50
N GLY A 91 -6.51 -13.38 1.97
CA GLY A 91 -7.05 -13.65 3.31
C GLY A 91 -7.49 -15.11 3.49
N GLU A 92 -8.15 -15.69 2.47
CA GLU A 92 -8.54 -17.11 2.48
C GLU A 92 -7.32 -18.05 2.52
N LEU A 93 -6.19 -17.62 1.96
CA LEU A 93 -4.91 -18.35 1.98
C LEU A 93 -4.06 -18.10 3.25
N GLY A 94 -4.59 -17.38 4.23
CA GLY A 94 -3.95 -17.18 5.54
C GLY A 94 -3.05 -15.94 5.64
N PHE A 95 -3.04 -15.05 4.64
CA PHE A 95 -2.37 -13.76 4.78
C PHE A 95 -3.10 -12.89 5.82
N LEU A 96 -2.33 -12.18 6.64
CA LEU A 96 -2.89 -11.21 7.58
C LEU A 96 -3.43 -9.99 6.82
N GLN A 97 -4.74 -9.82 6.86
CA GLN A 97 -5.44 -8.71 6.23
C GLN A 97 -5.31 -7.43 7.08
N ARG A 98 -4.67 -6.42 6.50
CA ARG A 98 -4.58 -5.07 7.08
C ARG A 98 -5.44 -4.09 6.30
N THR A 99 -6.18 -3.26 7.03
CA THR A 99 -6.99 -2.15 6.49
C THR A 99 -6.37 -0.80 6.86
N HIS A 100 -6.45 0.16 5.94
CA HIS A 100 -6.10 1.56 6.18
C HIS A 100 -7.09 2.48 5.47
N ASN A 101 -7.20 3.71 5.96
CA ASN A 101 -8.00 4.74 5.31
C ASN A 101 -7.13 5.54 4.35
N GLN A 102 -7.65 5.78 3.15
CA GLN A 102 -7.05 6.69 2.18
C GLN A 102 -8.00 7.87 1.96
N PHE A 103 -7.42 9.07 1.91
CA PHE A 103 -8.16 10.27 1.54
C PHE A 103 -7.77 10.63 0.12
N HIS A 104 -8.71 10.49 -0.81
CA HIS A 104 -8.50 10.86 -2.20
C HIS A 104 -9.14 12.23 -2.43
N TRP A 105 -8.33 13.17 -2.89
CA TRP A 105 -8.88 14.44 -3.37
C TRP A 105 -9.53 14.20 -4.73
N GLN A 106 -10.78 14.59 -4.86
CA GLN A 106 -11.52 14.55 -6.12
C GLN A 106 -11.83 15.99 -6.52
N ASN A 107 -11.56 16.33 -7.77
CA ASN A 107 -11.92 17.63 -8.28
C ASN A 107 -13.44 17.70 -8.49
N ASP A 108 -14.11 18.59 -7.77
CA ASP A 108 -15.55 18.85 -7.96
C ASP A 108 -15.74 19.95 -9.01
N ASN A 109 -15.18 19.71 -10.21
CA ASN A 109 -15.23 20.62 -11.36
C ASN A 109 -14.68 22.05 -11.11
N TYR A 110 -13.80 22.21 -10.13
CA TYR A 110 -13.12 23.49 -9.90
C TYR A 110 -12.22 23.81 -11.09
N SER A 111 -12.32 25.03 -11.62
CA SER A 111 -11.52 25.50 -12.75
C SER A 111 -10.26 26.23 -12.27
N ALA A 112 -10.31 26.80 -11.07
CA ALA A 112 -9.21 27.48 -10.43
C ALA A 112 -9.09 27.12 -8.94
N PHE A 113 -7.92 27.42 -8.36
CA PHE A 113 -7.67 27.23 -6.93
C PHE A 113 -8.63 28.03 -6.04
N ASP A 114 -9.01 29.24 -6.47
CA ASP A 114 -9.96 30.06 -5.72
C ASP A 114 -11.37 29.45 -5.70
N ASP A 115 -11.77 28.66 -6.71
CA ASP A 115 -13.04 27.94 -6.72
C ASP A 115 -13.06 26.85 -5.64
N PHE A 116 -11.99 26.04 -5.55
CA PHE A 116 -11.83 25.06 -4.47
C PHE A 116 -11.86 25.72 -3.10
N LEU A 117 -11.16 26.85 -2.95
CA LEU A 117 -11.16 27.62 -1.72
C LEU A 117 -12.53 28.20 -1.38
N ALA A 118 -13.34 28.53 -2.39
CA ALA A 118 -14.69 29.04 -2.24
C ALA A 118 -15.63 28.04 -1.56
N ALA A 119 -15.41 26.74 -1.75
CA ALA A 119 -16.15 25.66 -1.10
C ALA A 119 -15.77 25.44 0.39
N LEU A 120 -14.69 26.05 0.88
CA LEU A 120 -14.21 25.88 2.25
C LEU A 120 -14.69 27.01 3.18
N SER A 121 -14.81 26.69 4.47
CA SER A 121 -15.07 27.67 5.52
C SER A 121 -13.99 28.75 5.58
N SER A 122 -14.36 29.96 5.99
CA SER A 122 -13.46 31.12 6.03
C SER A 122 -12.15 30.86 6.79
N LYS A 123 -12.20 30.07 7.88
CA LYS A 123 -11.00 29.67 8.64
C LYS A 123 -10.08 28.75 7.83
N LYS A 124 -10.61 27.69 7.24
CA LYS A 124 -9.82 26.76 6.39
C LYS A 124 -9.23 27.49 5.18
N ARG A 125 -10.03 28.30 4.51
CA ARG A 125 -9.61 29.15 3.38
C ARG A 125 -8.44 30.07 3.75
N LYS A 126 -8.56 30.83 4.85
CA LYS A 126 -7.51 31.75 5.30
C LYS A 126 -6.22 31.01 5.67
N ASN A 127 -6.33 29.85 6.33
CA ASN A 127 -5.18 29.02 6.70
C ASN A 127 -4.43 28.52 5.46
N ILE A 128 -5.15 27.92 4.49
CA ILE A 128 -4.54 27.41 3.25
C ILE A 128 -3.88 28.54 2.45
N LYS A 129 -4.52 29.71 2.32
CA LYS A 129 -3.91 30.88 1.65
C LYS A 129 -2.64 31.35 2.36
N ARG A 130 -2.60 31.30 3.70
CA ARG A 130 -1.42 31.68 4.49
C ARG A 130 -0.29 30.68 4.30
N GLU A 131 -0.57 29.39 4.42
CA GLU A 131 0.42 28.31 4.22
C GLU A 131 1.01 28.36 2.82
N ARG A 132 0.18 28.56 1.79
CA ARG A 132 0.64 28.70 0.40
C ARG A 132 1.59 29.88 0.19
N ARG A 133 1.38 31.01 0.87
CA ARG A 133 2.30 32.16 0.79
C ARG A 133 3.64 31.91 1.47
N GLY A 134 3.70 31.01 2.45
CA GLY A 134 4.95 30.66 3.14
C GLY A 134 5.76 29.57 2.43
N ALA A 135 5.17 28.88 1.46
CA ALA A 135 5.81 27.84 0.67
C ALA A 135 6.34 28.33 -0.69
N LEU A 136 5.98 29.54 -1.10
CA LEU A 136 6.46 30.25 -2.29
C LEU A 136 7.50 31.29 -1.88
#